data_AF-A0A1B7WKY2-F1
#
_entry.id   AF-A0A1B7WKY2-F1
#
_cell.length_a   1.000
_cell.length_b   1.000
_cell.length_c   1.000
_cell.angle_alpha   90.00
_cell.angle_beta   90.00
_cell.angle_gamma   90.00
#
_symmetry.space_group_name_H-M   'P 1'
#
loop_
_entity.id
_entity.type
_entity.pdbx_description
1 polymer ?
#
loop_
_entity_poly.entity_id
_entity_poly.type
_entity_poly.pdbx_seq_one_letter_code
_entity_poly.pdbx_strand_id
1 'polypeptide(L)' 'QAGVETLLDDRDERAGVKFKDADLIGIPFRIVTGRAITNGKVEIVKRATRESQEIAIEEVVNTLQQWIKDTIAS' A
#
# COMPACT_ATOMS: atom_id res chain seq x y z
N GLN A 1 2.50 2.30 16.99
CA GLN A 1 3.44 2.01 15.89
C GLN A 1 3.46 0.51 15.65
N ALA A 2 3.55 0.05 14.39
CA ALA A 2 3.30 -1.35 14.00
C ALA A 2 4.58 -2.17 13.64
N GLY A 3 5.76 -1.57 13.75
CA GLY A 3 7.04 -2.23 13.42
C GLY A 3 7.26 -2.47 11.92
N VAL A 4 6.53 -1.75 11.06
CA VAL A 4 6.64 -1.85 9.59
C VAL A 4 7.33 -0.60 9.07
N GLU A 5 8.37 -0.78 8.27
CA GLU A 5 9.03 0.32 7.57
C GLU A 5 8.14 0.85 6.44
N THR A 6 8.07 2.17 6.31
CA THR A 6 7.18 2.83 5.34
C THR A 6 7.89 3.95 4.62
N LEU A 7 7.52 4.15 3.36
CA LEU A 7 7.98 5.26 2.53
C LEU A 7 6.75 6.08 2.11
N LEU A 8 6.77 7.37 2.41
CA LEU A 8 5.77 8.33 1.91
C LEU A 8 6.31 8.98 0.63
N ASP A 9 5.59 8.82 -0.47
CA ASP A 9 5.90 9.51 -1.73
C ASP A 9 4.95 10.71 -1.90
N ASP A 10 5.37 11.87 -1.41
CA ASP A 10 4.65 13.15 -1.46
C ASP A 10 5.10 14.06 -2.62
N ARG A 11 5.93 13.55 -3.55
CA ARG A 11 6.42 14.31 -4.71
C ARG A 11 5.28 14.89 -5.55
N ASP A 12 5.46 16.05 -6.17
CA ASP A 12 4.48 16.61 -7.12
C ASP A 12 4.60 15.92 -8.49
N GLU A 13 4.24 14.63 -8.51
CA GLU A 13 4.36 13.75 -9.67
C GLU A 13 3.05 12.98 -9.90
N ARG A 14 2.81 12.58 -11.15
CA ARG A 14 1.62 11.78 -11.49
C ARG A 14 1.68 10.43 -10.77
N ALA A 15 0.54 9.95 -10.28
CA ALA A 15 0.43 8.69 -9.56
C ALA A 15 1.08 7.50 -10.31
N GLY A 16 0.90 7.41 -11.63
CA GLY A 16 1.52 6.36 -12.44
C GLY A 16 3.05 6.36 -12.41
N VAL A 17 3.70 7.52 -12.27
CA VAL A 17 5.16 7.63 -12.14
C VAL A 17 5.57 7.08 -10.77
N LYS A 18 4.92 7.52 -9.70
CA LYS A 18 5.16 7.03 -8.34
C LYS A 18 4.96 5.53 -8.20
N PHE A 19 3.92 4.99 -8.84
CA PHE A 19 3.63 3.56 -8.81
C PHE A 19 4.73 2.75 -9.50
N LYS A 20 5.19 3.22 -10.66
CA LYS A 20 6.31 2.60 -11.38
C LYS A 20 7.58 2.60 -10.52
N ASP A 21 7.89 3.71 -9.85
CA ASP A 21 9.07 3.81 -9.00
C ASP A 21 8.97 2.86 -7.79
N ALA A 22 7.82 2.82 -7.11
CA ALA A 22 7.56 1.90 -6.00
C ALA A 22 7.71 0.43 -6.41
N ASP A 23 7.20 0.08 -7.60
CA ASP A 23 7.34 -1.26 -8.17
C ASP A 23 8.80 -1.56 -8.51
N LEU A 24 9.53 -0.59 -9.06
CA LEU A 24 10.94 -0.70 -9.47
C LEU A 24 11.89 -0.93 -8.29
N ILE A 25 11.69 -0.20 -7.18
CA ILE A 25 12.51 -0.36 -5.97
C ILE A 25 12.10 -1.57 -5.11
N GLY A 26 11.04 -2.27 -5.51
CA GLY A 26 10.65 -3.52 -4.87
C GLY A 26 9.86 -3.34 -3.58
N ILE A 27 9.04 -2.28 -3.46
CA ILE A 27 8.05 -2.20 -2.37
C ILE A 27 6.99 -3.31 -2.56
N PRO A 28 6.73 -4.18 -1.57
CA PRO A 28 5.80 -5.31 -1.74
C PRO A 28 4.33 -4.88 -1.70
N PHE A 29 4.01 -3.85 -0.91
CA PHE A 29 2.65 -3.37 -0.69
C PHE A 29 2.60 -1.84 -0.79
N ARG A 30 1.59 -1.33 -1.50
CA ARG A 30 1.38 0.12 -1.68
C ARG A 30 0.03 0.51 -1.11
N ILE A 31 -0.02 1.64 -0.41
CA ILE A 31 -1.26 2.31 0.01
C ILE A 31 -1.46 3.52 -0.91
N VAL A 32 -2.64 3.63 -1.52
CA VAL A 32 -3.00 4.75 -2.40
C VAL A 32 -4.13 5.54 -1.76
N THR A 33 -3.82 6.80 -1.43
CA THR A 33 -4.80 7.77 -0.94
C THR A 33 -5.44 8.49 -2.13
N GLY A 34 -6.53 7.92 -2.65
CA GLY A 34 -7.31 8.49 -3.76
C GLY A 34 -8.62 9.12 -3.30
N ARG A 35 -9.61 9.12 -4.20
CA ARG A 35 -10.96 9.66 -3.92
C ARG A 35 -11.66 9.01 -2.73
N ALA A 36 -11.38 7.74 -2.45
CA ALA A 36 -12.00 6.98 -1.37
C ALA A 36 -11.70 7.53 0.04
N ILE A 37 -10.69 8.40 0.17
CA ILE A 37 -10.30 8.98 1.46
C ILE A 37 -11.44 9.80 2.09
N THR A 38 -12.30 10.43 1.28
CA THR A 38 -13.47 11.18 1.78
C THR A 38 -14.49 10.28 2.46
N ASN A 39 -14.44 8.97 2.17
CA ASN A 39 -15.29 7.95 2.77
C ASN A 39 -14.54 7.15 3.86
N GLY A 40 -13.38 7.63 4.31
CA GLY A 40 -12.56 6.94 5.33
C GLY A 40 -11.85 5.69 4.82
N LYS A 41 -11.62 5.58 3.50
CA LYS A 41 -11.04 4.38 2.89
C LYS A 41 -9.79 4.68 2.06
N VAL A 42 -8.95 3.66 1.91
CA VAL A 42 -7.77 3.69 1.04
C VAL A 42 -7.71 2.42 0.19
N GLU A 43 -7.02 2.50 -0.94
CA GLU A 43 -6.73 1.32 -1.75
C GLU A 43 -5.37 0.75 -1.34
N ILE A 44 -5.32 -0.54 -1.02
CA ILE A 44 -4.08 -1.28 -0.79
C ILE A 44 -3.81 -2.21 -1.97
N VAL A 45 -2.56 -2.27 -2.42
CA VAL A 45 -2.16 -2.97 -3.65
C VAL A 45 -1.00 -3.92 -3.35
N LYS A 46 -1.09 -5.17 -3.82
CA LYS A 46 0.01 -6.14 -3.81
C LYS A 46 0.83 -6.02 -5.10
N ARG A 47 2.14 -5.77 -5.00
CA ARG A 47 3.00 -5.69 -6.19
C ARG A 47 3.02 -7.01 -6.97
N ALA A 48 3.14 -8.14 -6.26
CA ALA A 48 3.35 -9.45 -6.86
C ALA A 48 2.17 -9.91 -7.74
N THR A 49 0.94 -9.67 -7.30
CA THR A 49 -0.28 -10.13 -7.98
C THR A 49 -1.02 -9.03 -8.74
N ARG A 50 -0.68 -7.76 -8.48
CA ARG A 50 -1.44 -6.57 -8.92
C ARG A 50 -2.89 -6.54 -8.43
N GLU A 51 -3.23 -7.36 -7.44
CA GLU A 51 -4.52 -7.28 -6.78
C GLU A 51 -4.58 -6.01 -5.92
N SER A 52 -5.74 -5.37 -5.96
CA SER A 52 -6.04 -4.25 -5.09
C SER A 52 -7.38 -4.45 -4.37
N GLN A 53 -7.50 -3.82 -3.21
CA GLN A 53 -8.76 -3.74 -2.49
C GLN A 53 -8.88 -2.41 -1.76
N GLU A 54 -10.10 -1.89 -1.70
CA GLU A 54 -10.42 -0.70 -0.95
C GLU A 54 -10.88 -1.10 0.46
N ILE A 55 -10.18 -0.62 1.48
CA ILE A 55 -10.46 -0.94 2.89
C ILE A 55 -10.55 0.34 3.73
N ALA A 56 -11.20 0.24 4.88
CA ALA A 56 -11.24 1.33 5.84
C ALA A 56 -9.85 1.60 6.41
N ILE A 57 -9.53 2.86 6.70
CA ILE A 57 -8.20 3.28 7.18
C ILE A 57 -7.80 2.51 8.44
N GLU A 58 -8.75 2.26 9.34
CA GLU A 58 -8.57 1.53 10.58
C GLU A 58 -8.13 0.06 10.36
N GLU A 59 -8.47 -0.55 9.23
CA GLU A 59 -8.14 -1.95 8.91
C GLU A 59 -6.78 -2.12 8.21
N VAL A 60 -6.14 -1.01 7.78
CA VAL A 60 -4.93 -1.04 6.96
C VAL A 60 -3.78 -1.73 7.68
N VAL A 61 -3.54 -1.38 8.94
CA VAL A 61 -2.41 -1.91 9.70
C VAL A 61 -2.55 -3.42 9.90
N ASN A 62 -3.73 -3.87 10.31
CA ASN A 62 -4.01 -5.29 10.54
C ASN A 62 -3.84 -6.10 9.25
N THR A 63 -4.40 -5.59 8.15
CA THR A 63 -4.34 -6.25 6.84
C THR A 63 -2.89 -6.36 6.34
N LEU A 64 -2.12 -5.27 6.40
CA LEU A 64 -0.72 -5.29 5.97
C LEU A 64 0.16 -6.17 6.85
N GLN A 65 -0.05 -6.18 8.16
CA GLN A 65 0.69 -7.08 9.05
C GLN A 65 0.43 -8.55 8.72
N GLN A 66 -0.82 -8.91 8.40
CA GLN A 66 -1.13 -10.27 7.96
C GLN A 66 -0.40 -10.62 6.65
N TRP A 67 -0.48 -9.75 5.65
CA TRP A 67 0.18 -10.00 4.36
C TRP A 67 1.71 -10.07 4.47
N ILE A 68 2.32 -9.25 5.32
CA ILE A 68 3.75 -9.30 5.59
C ILE A 68 4.13 -10.65 6.20
N LYS A 69 3.37 -11.14 7.20
CA LYS A 69 3.60 -12.46 7.79
C LYS A 69 3.48 -13.57 6.76
N ASP A 70 2.43 -13.54 5.94
CA ASP A 70 2.20 -14.54 4.89
C ASP A 70 3.34 -14.58 3.88
N THR A 71 3.90 -13.42 3.53
CA THR A 71 5.00 -13.29 2.55
C THR A 71 6.35 -13.75 3.12
N ILE A 72 6.58 -13.60 4.43
CA ILE A 72 7.82 -14.04 5.09
C ILE A 72 7.77 -15.55 5.41
N ALA A 73 6.58 -16.09 5.65
CA ALA A 73 6.39 -17.51 5.97
C ALA A 73 6.41 -18.43 4.74
N SER A 74 6.29 -17.88 3.53
CA SER A 74 6.37 -18.57 2.23
C SER A 74 7.78 -18.55 1.65
#